data_AF-A0A959TJB6-F1
#
_entry.id   AF-A0A959TJB6-F1
#
_cell.length_a   1.000
_cell.length_b   1.000
_cell.length_c   1.000
_cell.angle_alpha   90.00
_cell.angle_beta   90.00
_cell.angle_gamma   90.00
#
_symmetry.space_group_name_H-M   'P 1'
#
loop_
_entity.id
_entity.type
_entity.pdbx_description
1 polymer ?
#
loop_
_entity_poly.entity_id
_entity_poly.type
_entity_poly.pdbx_seq_one_letter_code
_entity_poly.pdbx_strand_id
1 'polypeptide(L)'
;MRTPHIHLMLGLAAVLLMAGCSGSKSYSKKADKLDEAGMYSEAADFYYQALVRNNKNIDATIGLKKTGQQVLDDKLSNFFKAFSMGGQKREAVDAYLDGKSYLERARRVGVQLEIPDHYKRDFEEVKGEFLVELYERGQSLLEKQDFKGAEATFAEIAKLEPDYKDANSLQALAYLEPLYRQGKADLEGGHYRKAYDELDKVVAKDAGYKDARELRDQAVTLGRYSIGVLPFTSSVRQKEMAARVQAYATTALTELDDPFIKVVDRENIDRILEEQRLGLSGVVDEATAVQVGNLMGAQAVLMGNVIDYREEPGQLQRSTKTGFESYRVRQLNSETGKYYYETKYKPVKYAEYYRQDRVSVSFSYKLVSLETGEVLLSRIVEDSSTDHIYYADYQGNRENLFPERNGLVNTARNARSELAGLLSASREMKPISVISNDLLRKTSNTVAEAVRQDLASKLP
;
A
#
# COMPACT_ATOMS: atom_id res chain seq x y z
N MET A 1 -49.11 27.57 -42.97
CA MET A 1 -50.48 27.63 -42.41
C MET A 1 -50.49 26.76 -41.15
N ARG A 2 -50.75 27.40 -39.98
CA ARG A 2 -51.15 26.86 -38.67
C ARG A 2 -50.27 25.82 -37.92
N THR A 3 -49.80 26.28 -36.75
CA THR A 3 -49.46 25.59 -35.47
C THR A 3 -50.56 24.61 -34.99
N PRO A 4 -50.48 23.83 -33.85
CA PRO A 4 -49.55 23.91 -32.69
C PRO A 4 -49.18 22.56 -31.99
N HIS A 5 -48.44 22.68 -30.86
CA HIS A 5 -48.37 21.80 -29.66
C HIS A 5 -47.23 20.77 -29.53
N ILE A 6 -46.09 21.23 -28.99
CA ILE A 6 -45.15 20.41 -28.22
C ILE A 6 -45.07 21.01 -26.80
N HIS A 7 -45.92 20.51 -25.92
CA HIS A 7 -45.72 20.56 -24.48
C HIS A 7 -45.91 19.14 -23.96
N LEU A 8 -45.25 18.85 -22.83
CA LEU A 8 -45.33 17.62 -22.04
C LEU A 8 -44.26 16.56 -22.38
N MET A 9 -43.02 16.81 -21.97
CA MET A 9 -42.08 15.81 -21.41
C MET A 9 -40.78 16.52 -20.98
N LEU A 10 -40.92 17.52 -20.09
CA LEU A 10 -39.78 18.20 -19.43
C LEU A 10 -39.93 18.15 -17.90
N GLY A 11 -40.53 17.07 -17.38
CA GLY A 11 -41.01 17.00 -16.00
C GLY A 11 -40.35 15.93 -15.10
N LEU A 12 -39.49 15.05 -15.61
CA LEU A 12 -39.02 13.89 -14.82
C LEU A 12 -37.50 13.75 -14.66
N ALA A 13 -36.73 14.74 -15.09
CA ALA A 13 -35.28 14.85 -14.81
C ALA A 13 -34.94 15.90 -13.72
N ALA A 14 -35.94 16.65 -13.23
CA ALA A 14 -35.73 17.76 -12.28
C ALA A 14 -35.89 17.39 -10.78
N VAL A 15 -36.31 16.17 -10.45
CA VAL A 15 -36.64 15.80 -9.05
C VAL A 15 -35.50 15.09 -8.32
N LEU A 16 -34.48 14.58 -9.03
CA LEU A 16 -33.33 13.89 -8.42
C LEU A 16 -32.11 14.79 -8.11
N LEU A 17 -32.20 16.10 -8.36
CA LEU A 17 -31.19 17.09 -7.94
C LEU A 17 -31.56 17.88 -6.67
N MET A 18 -32.76 17.67 -6.11
CA MET A 18 -33.26 18.49 -4.98
C MET A 18 -33.10 17.85 -3.59
N ALA A 19 -32.58 16.62 -3.49
CA ALA A 19 -32.38 15.95 -2.20
C ALA A 19 -31.11 16.41 -1.44
N GLY A 20 -30.22 17.20 -2.07
CA GLY A 20 -29.06 17.81 -1.41
C GLY A 20 -29.37 19.13 -0.68
N CYS A 21 -30.49 19.79 -1.00
CA CYS A 21 -30.80 21.14 -0.50
C CYS A 21 -31.59 21.15 0.81
N SER A 22 -32.24 20.05 1.20
CA SER A 22 -33.07 20.00 2.42
C SER A 22 -32.23 20.01 3.70
N GLY A 23 -31.02 19.42 3.66
CA GLY A 23 -30.11 19.39 4.79
C GLY A 23 -29.65 20.78 5.20
N SER A 24 -29.03 21.53 4.28
CA SER A 24 -28.41 22.83 4.59
C SER A 24 -29.37 23.82 5.27
N LYS A 25 -30.60 23.99 4.75
CA LYS A 25 -31.60 24.90 5.36
C LYS A 25 -32.04 24.44 6.76
N SER A 26 -32.13 23.14 7.01
CA SER A 26 -32.46 22.62 8.34
C SER A 26 -31.38 22.91 9.37
N TYR A 27 -30.10 22.83 8.96
CA TYR A 27 -28.96 23.18 9.81
C TYR A 27 -28.95 24.67 10.14
N SER A 28 -29.18 25.55 9.15
CA SER A 28 -29.34 27.01 9.39
C SER A 28 -30.44 27.31 10.41
N LYS A 29 -31.64 26.77 10.22
CA LYS A 29 -32.76 27.01 11.15
C LYS A 29 -32.48 26.56 12.59
N LYS A 30 -31.67 25.50 12.76
CA LYS A 30 -31.26 25.05 14.09
C LYS A 30 -30.20 25.98 14.68
N ALA A 31 -29.27 26.46 13.85
CA ALA A 31 -28.28 27.46 14.24
C ALA A 31 -28.94 28.77 14.67
N ASP A 32 -29.97 29.25 13.95
CA ASP A 32 -30.71 30.48 14.30
C ASP A 32 -31.24 30.41 15.75
N LYS A 33 -31.86 29.28 16.13
CA LYS A 33 -32.39 29.07 17.49
C LYS A 33 -31.30 29.06 18.57
N LEU A 34 -30.12 28.54 18.23
CA LEU A 34 -28.98 28.49 19.14
C LEU A 34 -28.35 29.88 19.29
N ASP A 35 -28.26 30.65 18.20
CA ASP A 35 -27.83 32.06 18.20
C ASP A 35 -28.78 32.91 19.06
N GLU A 36 -30.10 32.77 18.90
CA GLU A 36 -31.11 33.43 19.73
C GLU A 36 -30.98 33.09 21.23
N ALA A 37 -30.51 31.89 21.55
CA ALA A 37 -30.26 31.43 22.92
C ALA A 37 -28.87 31.83 23.46
N GLY A 38 -28.04 32.54 22.68
CA GLY A 38 -26.67 32.92 23.05
C GLY A 38 -25.65 31.79 22.98
N MET A 39 -25.99 30.66 22.37
CA MET A 39 -25.12 29.48 22.19
C MET A 39 -24.29 29.62 20.91
N TYR A 40 -23.39 30.61 20.88
CA TYR A 40 -22.69 31.02 19.67
C TYR A 40 -21.76 29.95 19.08
N SER A 41 -21.09 29.16 19.93
CA SER A 41 -20.22 28.07 19.51
C SER A 41 -20.99 27.01 18.73
N GLU A 42 -22.09 26.52 19.31
CA GLU A 42 -22.95 25.53 18.71
C GLU A 42 -23.64 26.10 17.46
N ALA A 43 -24.10 27.34 17.51
CA ALA A 43 -24.70 28.02 16.35
C ALA A 43 -23.71 28.08 15.18
N ALA A 44 -22.46 28.51 15.42
CA ALA A 44 -21.41 28.56 14.41
C ALA A 44 -21.13 27.18 13.80
N ASP A 45 -21.07 26.11 14.61
CA ASP A 45 -20.89 24.75 14.12
C ASP A 45 -22.06 24.29 13.22
N PHE A 46 -23.31 24.59 13.60
CA PHE A 46 -24.48 24.28 12.76
C PHE A 46 -24.47 25.08 11.45
N TYR A 47 -24.10 26.36 11.46
CA TYR A 47 -23.94 27.13 10.22
C TYR A 47 -22.80 26.61 9.34
N TYR A 48 -21.65 26.26 9.92
CA TYR A 48 -20.53 25.64 9.19
C TYR A 48 -20.99 24.35 8.50
N GLN A 49 -21.70 23.49 9.22
CA GLN A 49 -22.27 22.27 8.68
C GLN A 49 -23.31 22.51 7.57
N ALA A 50 -24.05 23.62 7.63
CA ALA A 50 -24.94 24.03 6.55
C ALA A 50 -24.16 24.40 5.28
N LEU A 51 -23.03 25.10 5.43
CA LEU A 51 -22.18 25.54 4.31
C LEU A 51 -21.36 24.41 3.68
N VAL A 52 -20.91 23.43 4.48
CA VAL A 52 -20.29 22.19 3.93
C VAL A 52 -21.24 21.47 2.98
N ARG A 53 -22.55 21.47 3.29
CA ARG A 53 -23.58 20.84 2.46
C ARG A 53 -23.99 21.70 1.27
N ASN A 54 -24.05 23.02 1.45
CA ASN A 54 -24.36 23.97 0.40
C ASN A 54 -23.64 25.30 0.67
N ASN A 55 -22.53 25.50 -0.02
CA ASN A 55 -21.69 26.70 0.10
C ASN A 55 -22.36 27.99 -0.43
N LYS A 56 -23.53 27.89 -1.08
CA LYS A 56 -24.33 29.04 -1.53
C LYS A 56 -25.43 29.43 -0.54
N ASN A 57 -25.47 28.85 0.66
CA ASN A 57 -26.46 29.19 1.66
C ASN A 57 -26.11 30.56 2.29
N ILE A 58 -26.81 31.61 1.86
CA ILE A 58 -26.58 32.99 2.28
C ILE A 58 -26.88 33.15 3.78
N ASP A 59 -27.98 32.58 4.27
CA ASP A 59 -28.36 32.65 5.70
C ASP A 59 -27.26 32.04 6.58
N ALA A 60 -26.75 30.86 6.19
CA ALA A 60 -25.63 30.24 6.90
C ALA A 60 -24.32 31.03 6.80
N THR A 61 -24.10 31.73 5.68
CA THR A 61 -22.92 32.58 5.50
C THR A 61 -22.96 33.77 6.45
N ILE A 62 -24.11 34.45 6.52
CA ILE A 62 -24.33 35.59 7.43
C ILE A 62 -24.28 35.14 8.88
N GLY A 63 -24.96 34.03 9.19
CA GLY A 63 -24.99 33.42 10.51
C GLY A 63 -23.60 33.04 11.01
N LEU A 64 -22.82 32.29 10.22
CA LEU A 64 -21.46 31.93 10.56
C LEU A 64 -20.54 33.13 10.65
N LYS A 65 -20.74 34.18 9.84
CA LYS A 65 -19.95 35.40 9.97
C LYS A 65 -20.16 36.08 11.32
N LYS A 66 -21.41 36.15 11.79
CA LYS A 66 -21.75 36.75 13.09
C LYS A 66 -21.28 35.86 14.25
N THR A 67 -21.80 34.63 14.34
CA THR A 67 -21.54 33.75 15.49
C THR A 67 -20.10 33.23 15.46
N GLY A 68 -19.54 32.98 14.27
CA GLY A 68 -18.14 32.61 14.13
C GLY A 68 -17.18 33.73 14.52
N GLN A 69 -17.52 35.00 14.28
CA GLN A 69 -16.69 36.11 14.80
C GLN A 69 -16.72 36.13 16.33
N GLN A 70 -17.88 35.92 16.98
CA GLN A 70 -17.95 35.84 18.44
C GLN A 70 -17.13 34.67 19.01
N VAL A 71 -17.19 33.49 18.38
CA VAL A 71 -16.36 32.33 18.77
C VAL A 71 -14.87 32.63 18.58
N LEU A 72 -14.51 33.31 17.50
CA LEU A 72 -13.13 33.75 17.28
C LEU A 72 -12.69 34.76 18.35
N ASP A 73 -13.54 35.73 18.70
CA ASP A 73 -13.25 36.73 19.73
C ASP A 73 -13.08 36.07 21.11
N ASP A 74 -13.89 35.05 21.44
CA ASP A 74 -13.73 34.25 22.66
C ASP A 74 -12.38 33.52 22.69
N LYS A 75 -11.96 32.94 21.56
CA LYS A 75 -10.63 32.31 21.43
C LYS A 75 -9.50 33.33 21.59
N LEU A 76 -9.63 34.50 20.97
CA LEU A 76 -8.66 35.59 21.09
C LEU A 76 -8.64 36.19 22.51
N SER A 77 -9.75 36.15 23.24
CA SER A 77 -9.80 36.52 24.65
C SER A 77 -8.94 35.58 25.51
N ASN A 78 -8.93 34.28 25.21
CA ASN A 78 -8.05 33.32 25.90
C ASN A 78 -6.58 33.62 25.60
N PHE A 79 -6.24 33.94 24.35
CA PHE A 79 -4.91 34.42 24.00
C PHE A 79 -4.52 35.68 24.79
N PHE A 80 -5.40 36.71 24.84
CA PHE A 80 -5.14 37.94 25.59
C PHE A 80 -4.86 37.68 27.07
N LYS A 81 -5.64 36.80 27.70
CA LYS A 81 -5.46 36.41 29.11
C LYS A 81 -4.10 35.75 29.30
N ALA A 82 -3.75 34.78 28.47
CA ALA A 82 -2.47 34.08 28.53
C ALA A 82 -1.27 35.03 28.31
N PHE A 83 -1.37 35.91 27.30
CA PHE A 83 -0.38 36.95 27.01
C PHE A 83 -0.20 37.90 28.20
N SER A 84 -1.30 38.42 28.76
CA SER A 84 -1.27 39.41 29.85
C SER A 84 -0.73 38.85 31.17
N MET A 85 -0.83 37.53 31.40
CA MET A 85 -0.27 36.90 32.59
C MET A 85 1.26 36.74 32.54
N GLY A 86 1.90 36.87 31.37
CA GLY A 86 3.35 36.92 31.16
C GLY A 86 4.16 35.65 31.45
N GLY A 87 3.62 34.69 32.22
CA GLY A 87 4.35 33.49 32.66
C GLY A 87 4.24 32.26 31.76
N GLN A 88 3.33 32.26 30.77
CA GLN A 88 2.98 31.05 30.00
C GLN A 88 3.01 31.31 28.48
N LYS A 89 4.19 31.58 27.93
CA LYS A 89 4.37 31.92 26.50
C LYS A 89 3.80 30.88 25.54
N ARG A 90 4.04 29.59 25.83
CA ARG A 90 3.46 28.46 25.07
C ARG A 90 1.94 28.54 25.01
N GLU A 91 1.28 28.73 26.16
CA GLU A 91 -0.17 28.81 26.24
C GLU A 91 -0.71 29.96 25.38
N ALA A 92 -0.05 31.12 25.40
CA ALA A 92 -0.41 32.24 24.56
C ALA A 92 -0.26 31.92 23.05
N VAL A 93 0.90 31.39 22.64
CA VAL A 93 1.14 30.99 21.24
C VAL A 93 0.10 29.97 20.77
N ASP A 94 -0.17 28.93 21.58
CA ASP A 94 -1.14 27.88 21.26
C ASP A 94 -2.57 28.44 21.15
N ALA A 95 -2.98 29.31 22.07
CA ALA A 95 -4.31 29.93 22.05
C ALA A 95 -4.53 30.80 20.80
N TYR A 96 -3.52 31.56 20.38
CA TYR A 96 -3.61 32.33 19.13
C TYR A 96 -3.69 31.42 17.90
N LEU A 97 -2.85 30.38 17.85
CA LEU A 97 -2.85 29.42 16.74
C LEU A 97 -4.15 28.64 16.63
N ASP A 98 -4.82 28.34 17.75
CA ASP A 98 -6.18 27.77 17.77
C ASP A 98 -7.22 28.72 17.15
N GLY A 99 -7.17 30.01 17.50
CA GLY A 99 -7.99 31.06 16.87
C GLY A 99 -7.75 31.16 15.36
N LYS A 100 -6.47 31.17 14.94
CA LYS A 100 -6.07 31.20 13.53
C LYS A 100 -6.55 29.95 12.78
N SER A 101 -6.44 28.77 13.38
CA SER A 101 -6.96 27.51 12.83
C SER A 101 -8.47 27.56 12.62
N TYR A 102 -9.21 28.11 13.60
CA TYR A 102 -10.65 28.32 13.48
C TYR A 102 -11.02 29.28 12.34
N LEU A 103 -10.31 30.41 12.21
CA LEU A 103 -10.48 31.35 11.10
C LEU A 103 -10.26 30.67 9.74
N GLU A 104 -9.19 29.88 9.60
CA GLU A 104 -8.90 29.14 8.36
C GLU A 104 -9.96 28.06 8.06
N ARG A 105 -10.55 27.44 9.09
CA ARG A 105 -11.70 26.54 8.91
C ARG A 105 -12.91 27.28 8.33
N ALA A 106 -13.26 28.45 8.87
CA ALA A 106 -14.36 29.26 8.34
C ALA A 106 -14.09 29.72 6.88
N ARG A 107 -12.84 30.06 6.57
CA ARG A 107 -12.41 30.45 5.23
C ARG A 107 -12.63 29.36 4.17
N ARG A 108 -12.43 28.09 4.53
CA ARG A 108 -12.66 26.93 3.61
C ARG A 108 -14.11 26.80 3.15
N VAL A 109 -15.07 27.32 3.93
CA VAL A 109 -16.49 27.35 3.57
C VAL A 109 -16.95 28.71 3.02
N GLY A 110 -16.00 29.58 2.68
CA GLY A 110 -16.26 30.88 2.05
C GLY A 110 -16.60 32.02 3.01
N VAL A 111 -16.47 31.83 4.33
CA VAL A 111 -16.73 32.85 5.33
C VAL A 111 -15.43 33.49 5.79
N GLN A 112 -15.36 34.82 5.69
CA GLN A 112 -14.22 35.62 6.15
C GLN A 112 -14.50 36.15 7.55
N LEU A 113 -13.66 35.73 8.50
CA LEU A 113 -13.56 36.28 9.85
C LEU A 113 -12.30 37.13 9.92
N GLU A 114 -12.22 38.05 10.89
CA GLU A 114 -11.06 38.93 11.05
C GLU A 114 -10.46 38.81 12.45
N ILE A 115 -9.12 38.73 12.50
CA ILE A 115 -8.35 38.91 13.72
C ILE A 115 -7.94 40.40 13.76
N PRO A 116 -8.32 41.15 14.81
CA PRO A 116 -7.88 42.54 14.99
C PRO A 116 -6.35 42.70 15.01
N ASP A 117 -5.85 43.84 14.53
CA ASP A 117 -4.40 44.02 14.33
C ASP A 117 -3.57 44.02 15.62
N HIS A 118 -4.14 44.44 16.75
CA HIS A 118 -3.43 44.38 18.03
C HIS A 118 -3.07 42.93 18.40
N TYR A 119 -4.01 41.98 18.25
CA TYR A 119 -3.75 40.56 18.47
C TYR A 119 -2.63 40.00 17.60
N LYS A 120 -2.51 40.47 16.35
CA LYS A 120 -1.41 40.06 15.46
C LYS A 120 -0.07 40.55 15.97
N ARG A 121 0.01 41.81 16.42
CA ARG A 121 1.26 42.37 16.98
C ARG A 121 1.66 41.68 18.28
N ASP A 122 0.71 41.51 19.20
CA ASP A 122 0.93 40.86 20.50
C ASP A 122 1.37 39.39 20.28
N PHE A 123 0.82 38.72 19.27
CA PHE A 123 1.24 37.37 18.88
C PHE A 123 2.68 37.35 18.37
N GLU A 124 3.07 38.25 17.47
CA GLU A 124 4.45 38.31 16.96
C GLU A 124 5.47 38.60 18.08
N GLU A 125 5.10 39.42 19.06
CA GLU A 125 5.91 39.69 20.26
C GLU A 125 6.13 38.42 21.09
N VAL A 126 5.05 37.77 21.55
CA VAL A 126 5.19 36.56 22.39
C VAL A 126 5.75 35.36 21.62
N LYS A 127 5.47 35.23 20.31
CA LYS A 127 6.08 34.22 19.45
C LYS A 127 7.59 34.44 19.41
N GLY A 128 8.06 35.67 19.25
CA GLY A 128 9.48 36.01 19.26
C GLY A 128 10.17 35.59 20.56
N GLU A 129 9.59 35.92 21.71
CA GLU A 129 10.12 35.51 23.01
C GLU A 129 10.10 33.99 23.21
N PHE A 130 9.02 33.33 22.77
CA PHE A 130 8.88 31.88 22.87
C PHE A 130 9.89 31.14 21.99
N LEU A 131 10.19 31.66 20.80
CA LEU A 131 11.23 31.13 19.91
C LEU A 131 12.63 31.24 20.54
N VAL A 132 12.91 32.29 21.32
CA VAL A 132 14.16 32.39 22.10
C VAL A 132 14.22 31.29 23.16
N GLU A 133 13.14 31.11 23.93
CA GLU A 133 13.07 30.07 24.99
C GLU A 133 13.20 28.65 24.42
N LEU A 134 12.50 28.33 23.33
CA LEU A 134 12.61 27.04 22.65
C LEU A 134 14.04 26.81 22.14
N TYR A 135 14.68 27.84 21.59
CA TYR A 135 16.01 27.73 21.03
C TYR A 135 17.06 27.46 22.11
N GLU A 136 17.03 28.21 23.22
CA GLU A 136 17.90 27.97 24.38
C GLU A 136 17.66 26.58 24.98
N ARG A 137 16.39 26.14 25.06
CA ARG A 137 16.04 24.79 25.51
C ARG A 137 16.61 23.72 24.57
N GLY A 138 16.46 23.89 23.26
CA GLY A 138 16.99 22.98 22.25
C GLY A 138 18.51 22.84 22.35
N GLN A 139 19.22 23.95 22.52
CA GLN A 139 20.66 23.95 22.75
C GLN A 139 21.04 23.22 24.05
N SER A 140 20.35 23.50 25.17
CA SER A 140 20.60 22.80 26.44
C SER A 140 20.35 21.29 26.33
N LEU A 141 19.37 20.87 25.54
CA LEU A 141 19.09 19.45 25.28
C LEU A 141 20.21 18.81 24.45
N LEU A 142 20.75 19.50 23.45
CA LEU A 142 21.93 19.05 22.70
C LEU A 142 23.16 18.90 23.61
N GLU A 143 23.43 19.86 24.48
CA GLU A 143 24.54 19.78 25.45
C GLU A 143 24.42 18.57 26.38
N LYS A 144 23.20 18.24 26.80
CA LYS A 144 22.87 17.07 27.60
C LYS A 144 22.80 15.77 26.79
N GLN A 145 23.02 15.83 25.47
CA GLN A 145 22.88 14.72 24.53
C GLN A 145 21.46 14.11 24.50
N ASP A 146 20.44 14.85 24.93
CA ASP A 146 19.04 14.49 24.70
C ASP A 146 18.65 14.91 23.28
N PHE A 147 19.17 14.15 22.32
CA PHE A 147 18.97 14.38 20.88
C PHE A 147 17.50 14.30 20.48
N LYS A 148 16.72 13.39 21.08
CA LYS A 148 15.29 13.25 20.80
C LYS A 148 14.51 14.48 21.28
N GLY A 149 14.80 14.95 22.50
CA GLY A 149 14.21 16.18 23.02
C GLY A 149 14.61 17.40 22.19
N ALA A 150 15.88 17.51 21.81
CA ALA A 150 16.37 18.59 20.97
C ALA A 150 15.69 18.61 19.60
N GLU A 151 15.63 17.46 18.90
CA GLU A 151 14.97 17.33 17.59
C GLU A 151 13.51 17.78 17.66
N ALA A 152 12.75 17.31 18.65
CA ALA A 152 11.36 17.72 18.84
C ALA A 152 11.22 19.23 19.11
N THR A 153 12.14 19.81 19.89
CA THR A 153 12.15 21.24 20.23
C THR A 153 12.46 22.09 18.99
N PHE A 154 13.46 21.73 18.20
CA PHE A 154 13.78 22.46 16.97
C PHE A 154 12.72 22.25 15.87
N ALA A 155 12.06 21.08 15.84
CA ALA A 155 10.90 20.84 14.97
C ALA A 155 9.72 21.77 15.30
N GLU A 156 9.53 22.11 16.58
CA GLU A 156 8.52 23.08 17.01
C GLU A 156 8.88 24.49 16.53
N ILE A 157 10.15 24.89 16.64
CA ILE A 157 10.65 26.14 16.07
C ILE A 157 10.40 26.19 14.55
N ALA A 158 10.78 25.15 13.81
CA ALA A 158 10.60 25.10 12.35
C ALA A 158 9.12 25.20 11.91
N LYS A 159 8.17 24.75 12.74
CA LYS A 159 6.73 24.91 12.49
C LYS A 159 6.24 26.33 12.72
N LEU A 160 6.81 27.03 13.70
CA LEU A 160 6.45 28.40 14.05
C LEU A 160 7.10 29.41 13.11
N GLU A 161 8.38 29.20 12.81
CA GLU A 161 9.22 30.10 12.02
C GLU A 161 10.32 29.27 11.30
N PRO A 162 10.08 28.83 10.04
CA PRO A 162 10.98 27.93 9.32
C PRO A 162 12.42 28.45 9.17
N ASP A 163 12.62 29.76 9.07
CA ASP A 163 13.94 30.37 8.86
C ASP A 163 14.54 30.95 10.16
N TYR A 164 14.11 30.45 11.32
CA TYR A 164 14.60 30.95 12.61
C TYR A 164 16.04 30.48 12.88
N LYS A 165 17.00 31.40 12.65
CA LYS A 165 18.43 31.18 12.87
C LYS A 165 18.91 29.90 12.15
N ASP A 166 19.65 29.04 12.85
CA ASP A 166 20.13 27.73 12.41
C ASP A 166 19.32 26.57 12.99
N ALA A 167 18.10 26.80 13.48
CA ALA A 167 17.28 25.78 14.13
C ALA A 167 17.05 24.53 13.26
N ASN A 168 16.84 24.70 11.95
CA ASN A 168 16.72 23.57 11.02
C ASN A 168 18.01 22.73 10.95
N SER A 169 19.17 23.39 10.93
CA SER A 169 20.47 22.73 10.95
C SER A 169 20.69 21.98 12.26
N LEU A 170 20.32 22.59 13.39
CA LEU A 170 20.39 21.96 14.72
C LEU A 170 19.41 20.79 14.87
N GLN A 171 18.22 20.89 14.29
CA GLN A 171 17.27 19.77 14.21
C GLN A 171 17.86 18.60 13.41
N ALA A 172 18.43 18.89 12.23
CA ALA A 172 19.07 17.88 11.41
C ALA A 172 20.22 17.21 12.15
N LEU A 173 21.07 17.99 12.83
CA LEU A 173 22.13 17.48 13.68
C LEU A 173 21.59 16.57 14.80
N ALA A 174 20.53 16.98 15.48
CA ALA A 174 19.88 16.21 16.55
C ALA A 174 19.32 14.88 16.05
N TYR A 175 18.87 14.81 14.80
CA TYR A 175 18.41 13.57 14.17
C TYR A 175 19.58 12.67 13.71
N LEU A 176 20.58 13.26 13.05
CA LEU A 176 21.67 12.54 12.39
C LEU A 176 22.70 11.99 13.37
N GLU A 177 23.10 12.78 14.37
CA GLU A 177 24.18 12.43 15.29
C GLU A 177 23.96 11.13 16.09
N PRO A 178 22.79 10.89 16.72
CA PRO A 178 22.58 9.63 17.44
C PRO A 178 22.57 8.41 16.52
N LEU A 179 21.99 8.52 15.31
CA LEU A 179 22.00 7.45 14.31
C LEU A 179 23.41 7.14 13.82
N TYR A 180 24.20 8.18 13.54
CA TYR A 180 25.60 8.02 13.15
C TYR A 180 26.43 7.34 14.26
N ARG A 181 26.26 7.76 15.51
CA ARG A 181 26.97 7.17 16.65
C ARG A 181 26.60 5.71 16.88
N GLN A 182 25.30 5.40 16.83
CA GLN A 182 24.82 4.04 17.00
C GLN A 182 25.30 3.16 15.83
N GLY A 183 25.25 3.66 14.59
CA GLY A 183 25.68 2.89 13.43
C GLY A 183 27.16 2.58 13.45
N LYS A 184 27.98 3.52 13.95
CA LYS A 184 29.40 3.29 14.22
C LYS A 184 29.62 2.24 15.33
N ALA A 185 28.89 2.34 16.44
CA ALA A 185 29.00 1.39 17.55
C ALA A 185 28.58 -0.03 17.12
N ASP A 186 27.52 -0.15 16.32
CA ASP A 186 27.07 -1.42 15.76
C ASP A 186 28.09 -1.98 14.77
N LEU A 187 28.72 -1.14 13.94
CA LEU A 187 29.79 -1.57 13.04
C LEU A 187 31.01 -2.10 13.81
N GLU A 188 31.44 -1.40 14.86
CA GLU A 188 32.53 -1.83 15.74
C GLU A 188 32.18 -3.11 16.51
N GLY A 189 30.90 -3.28 16.86
CA GLY A 189 30.37 -4.49 17.50
C GLY A 189 30.15 -5.67 16.56
N GLY A 190 30.39 -5.51 15.24
CA GLY A 190 30.16 -6.54 14.22
C GLY A 190 28.69 -6.72 13.82
N HIS A 191 27.78 -5.86 14.29
CA HIS A 191 26.35 -5.90 13.97
C HIS A 191 26.06 -5.23 12.62
N TYR A 192 26.59 -5.78 11.54
CA TYR A 192 26.73 -5.06 10.26
C TYR A 192 25.40 -4.63 9.64
N ARG A 193 24.34 -5.46 9.75
CA ARG A 193 23.00 -5.11 9.24
C ARG A 193 22.41 -3.90 9.97
N LYS A 194 22.54 -3.84 11.30
CA LYS A 194 22.05 -2.71 12.09
C LYS A 194 22.83 -1.44 11.79
N ALA A 195 24.16 -1.57 11.71
CA ALA A 195 25.04 -0.46 11.32
C ALA A 195 24.61 0.14 9.98
N TYR A 196 24.37 -0.72 8.98
CA TYR A 196 23.85 -0.28 7.68
C TYR A 196 22.51 0.44 7.80
N ASP A 197 21.53 -0.13 8.51
CA ASP A 197 20.18 0.45 8.64
C ASP A 197 20.19 1.86 9.26
N GLU A 198 21.14 2.14 10.15
CA GLU A 198 21.26 3.45 10.80
C GLU A 198 22.06 4.44 9.97
N LEU A 199 23.19 3.99 9.42
CA LEU A 199 24.04 4.83 8.56
C LEU A 199 23.35 5.15 7.22
N ASP A 200 22.52 4.26 6.69
CA ASP A 200 21.75 4.53 5.47
C ASP A 200 20.69 5.62 5.70
N LYS A 201 20.05 5.67 6.88
CA LYS A 201 19.17 6.78 7.25
C LYS A 201 19.92 8.11 7.34
N VAL A 202 21.16 8.09 7.83
CA VAL A 202 22.03 9.27 7.88
C VAL A 202 22.34 9.73 6.45
N VAL A 203 22.84 8.83 5.59
CA VAL A 203 23.21 9.14 4.20
C VAL A 203 22.01 9.59 3.36
N ALA A 204 20.83 8.99 3.58
CA ALA A 204 19.61 9.38 2.88
C ALA A 204 19.14 10.80 3.22
N LYS A 205 19.44 11.27 4.44
CA LYS A 205 19.07 12.61 4.91
C LYS A 205 20.15 13.64 4.59
N ASP A 206 21.43 13.28 4.74
CA ASP A 206 22.59 14.07 4.36
C ASP A 206 23.75 13.15 3.95
N ALA A 207 23.96 13.03 2.63
CA ALA A 207 24.99 12.18 2.06
C ALA A 207 26.43 12.63 2.36
N GLY A 208 26.61 13.87 2.81
CA GLY A 208 27.90 14.44 3.22
C GLY A 208 28.12 14.44 4.73
N TYR A 209 27.25 13.80 5.51
CA TYR A 209 27.37 13.80 6.96
C TYR A 209 28.56 12.95 7.43
N LYS A 210 29.68 13.64 7.70
CA LYS A 210 30.94 13.03 8.16
C LYS A 210 31.38 11.91 7.18
N ASP A 211 31.76 10.76 7.70
CA ASP A 211 32.16 9.53 6.99
C ASP A 211 31.04 8.46 6.97
N ALA A 212 29.77 8.87 7.16
CA ALA A 212 28.65 7.92 7.28
C ALA A 212 28.49 7.02 6.04
N ARG A 213 28.78 7.54 4.85
CA ARG A 213 28.71 6.79 3.60
C ARG A 213 29.76 5.69 3.56
N GLU A 214 31.01 6.02 3.92
CA GLU A 214 32.12 5.09 3.97
C GLU A 214 31.86 3.98 5.00
N LEU A 215 31.37 4.34 6.19
CA LEU A 215 31.01 3.38 7.24
C LEU A 215 29.86 2.46 6.80
N ARG A 216 28.84 3.00 6.10
CA ARG A 216 27.74 2.21 5.56
C ARG A 216 28.23 1.19 4.53
N ASP A 217 29.06 1.65 3.59
CA ASP A 217 29.61 0.79 2.52
C ASP A 217 30.57 -0.27 3.12
N GLN A 218 31.29 0.08 4.19
CA GLN A 218 32.09 -0.85 4.98
C GLN A 218 31.22 -1.90 5.69
N ALA A 219 30.10 -1.50 6.29
CA ALA A 219 29.15 -2.42 6.93
C ALA A 219 28.66 -3.48 5.94
N VAL A 220 28.26 -3.06 4.74
CA VAL A 220 27.88 -3.98 3.66
C VAL A 220 29.03 -4.92 3.32
N THR A 221 30.24 -4.39 3.15
CA THR A 221 31.41 -5.18 2.75
C THR A 221 31.77 -6.25 3.78
N LEU A 222 31.76 -5.90 5.07
CA LEU A 222 32.12 -6.80 6.16
C LEU A 222 31.02 -7.82 6.47
N GLY A 223 29.75 -7.42 6.40
CA GLY A 223 28.61 -8.30 6.65
C GLY A 223 28.18 -9.12 5.44
N ARG A 224 28.78 -8.92 4.26
CA ARG A 224 28.33 -9.57 3.03
C ARG A 224 28.49 -11.07 3.13
N TYR A 225 27.38 -11.78 2.90
CA TYR A 225 27.33 -13.23 2.83
C TYR A 225 27.17 -13.71 1.39
N SER A 226 28.19 -14.41 0.89
CA SER A 226 28.21 -14.88 -0.49
C SER A 226 27.68 -16.31 -0.61
N ILE A 227 26.70 -16.52 -1.49
CA ILE A 227 26.00 -17.80 -1.68
C ILE A 227 26.28 -18.31 -3.10
N GLY A 228 26.84 -19.51 -3.21
CA GLY A 228 26.92 -20.23 -4.46
C GLY A 228 25.66 -21.03 -4.73
N VAL A 229 25.12 -20.99 -5.94
CA VAL A 229 24.01 -21.88 -6.35
C VAL A 229 24.61 -23.05 -7.14
N LEU A 230 24.40 -24.27 -6.66
CA LEU A 230 24.81 -25.49 -7.39
C LEU A 230 23.68 -26.00 -8.29
N PRO A 231 23.99 -26.81 -9.32
CA PRO A 231 22.99 -27.47 -10.13
C PRO A 231 21.99 -28.24 -9.27
N PHE A 232 20.70 -27.98 -9.45
CA PHE A 232 19.66 -28.73 -8.76
C PHE A 232 19.52 -30.12 -9.38
N THR A 233 19.20 -31.11 -8.56
CA THR A 233 19.01 -32.50 -8.98
C THR A 233 17.53 -32.86 -9.12
N SER A 234 17.23 -33.96 -9.80
CA SER A 234 15.89 -34.55 -9.88
C SER A 234 15.96 -36.01 -10.31
N SER A 235 14.81 -36.68 -10.36
CA SER A 235 14.67 -37.91 -11.15
C SER A 235 15.06 -37.67 -12.63
N VAL A 236 15.52 -38.72 -13.32
CA VAL A 236 16.02 -38.63 -14.72
C VAL A 236 14.99 -38.01 -15.67
N ARG A 237 13.70 -38.23 -15.42
CA ARG A 237 12.59 -37.70 -16.26
C ARG A 237 12.34 -36.21 -16.09
N GLN A 238 12.89 -35.58 -15.05
CA GLN A 238 12.61 -34.18 -14.67
C GLN A 238 13.87 -33.29 -14.68
N LYS A 239 14.96 -33.73 -15.34
CA LYS A 239 16.25 -33.02 -15.32
C LYS A 239 16.14 -31.57 -15.82
N GLU A 240 15.34 -31.33 -16.86
CA GLU A 240 15.07 -29.99 -17.37
C GLU A 240 14.33 -29.12 -16.34
N MET A 241 13.42 -29.70 -15.56
CA MET A 241 12.70 -28.99 -14.51
C MET A 241 13.62 -28.55 -13.38
N ALA A 242 14.60 -29.38 -13.00
CA ALA A 242 15.59 -29.00 -12.00
C ALA A 242 16.39 -27.76 -12.42
N ALA A 243 16.83 -27.71 -13.68
CA ALA A 243 17.52 -26.54 -14.24
C ALA A 243 16.61 -25.29 -14.23
N ARG A 244 15.32 -25.43 -14.58
CA ARG A 244 14.34 -24.33 -14.51
C ARG A 244 14.18 -23.83 -13.07
N VAL A 245 13.98 -24.72 -12.10
CA VAL A 245 13.86 -24.33 -10.68
C VAL A 245 15.11 -23.63 -10.18
N GLN A 246 16.31 -24.12 -10.55
CA GLN A 246 17.58 -23.46 -10.22
C GLN A 246 17.67 -22.05 -10.80
N ALA A 247 17.31 -21.87 -12.07
CA ALA A 247 17.35 -20.56 -12.73
C ALA A 247 16.40 -19.56 -12.05
N TYR A 248 15.18 -19.98 -11.72
CA TYR A 248 14.23 -19.16 -10.96
C TYR A 248 14.73 -18.86 -9.54
N ALA A 249 15.32 -19.83 -8.83
CA ALA A 249 15.88 -19.61 -7.50
C ALA A 249 17.07 -18.62 -7.53
N THR A 250 17.96 -18.75 -8.51
CA THR A 250 19.11 -17.84 -8.71
C THR A 250 18.63 -16.42 -9.02
N THR A 251 17.64 -16.29 -9.90
CA THR A 251 17.00 -15.02 -10.23
C THR A 251 16.36 -14.41 -8.99
N ALA A 252 15.54 -15.17 -8.27
CA ALA A 252 14.85 -14.71 -7.07
C ALA A 252 15.84 -14.25 -5.99
N LEU A 253 16.94 -14.97 -5.77
CA LEU A 253 17.99 -14.58 -4.82
C LEU A 253 18.72 -13.29 -5.24
N THR A 254 18.89 -13.07 -6.54
CA THR A 254 19.54 -11.86 -7.08
C THR A 254 18.60 -10.66 -7.02
N GLU A 255 17.30 -10.88 -7.21
CA GLU A 255 16.24 -9.86 -7.16
C GLU A 255 15.82 -9.47 -5.74
N LEU A 256 16.31 -10.15 -4.69
CA LEU A 256 16.02 -9.80 -3.29
C LEU A 256 16.45 -8.38 -2.91
N ASP A 257 17.39 -7.79 -3.65
CA ASP A 257 17.97 -6.47 -3.39
C ASP A 257 18.50 -6.30 -1.94
N ASP A 258 18.95 -7.41 -1.33
CA ASP A 258 19.59 -7.40 -0.01
C ASP A 258 21.09 -7.10 -0.20
N PRO A 259 21.61 -5.95 0.28
CA PRO A 259 23.02 -5.58 0.08
C PRO A 259 23.99 -6.57 0.73
N PHE A 260 23.52 -7.34 1.72
CA PHE A 260 24.31 -8.34 2.44
C PHE A 260 24.30 -9.70 1.77
N ILE A 261 23.55 -9.94 0.68
CA ILE A 261 23.56 -11.22 -0.02
C ILE A 261 24.27 -11.04 -1.38
N LYS A 262 25.27 -11.87 -1.64
CA LYS A 262 25.92 -11.95 -2.95
C LYS A 262 25.68 -13.32 -3.57
N VAL A 263 24.93 -13.36 -4.66
CA VAL A 263 24.76 -14.58 -5.42
C VAL A 263 25.96 -14.76 -6.34
N VAL A 264 26.57 -15.95 -6.29
CA VAL A 264 27.64 -16.38 -7.17
C VAL A 264 27.12 -17.56 -7.99
N ASP A 265 26.94 -17.35 -9.28
CA ASP A 265 26.56 -18.42 -10.20
C ASP A 265 27.78 -19.32 -10.49
N ARG A 266 27.60 -20.62 -10.30
CA ARG A 266 28.65 -21.64 -10.45
C ARG A 266 28.47 -22.52 -11.67
N GLU A 267 27.48 -22.26 -12.54
CA GLU A 267 27.16 -23.11 -13.71
C GLU A 267 28.35 -23.28 -14.69
N ASN A 268 29.26 -22.31 -14.75
CA ASN A 268 30.45 -22.37 -15.63
C ASN A 268 31.68 -23.04 -14.99
N ILE A 269 31.59 -23.43 -13.73
CA ILE A 269 32.77 -23.84 -12.96
C ILE A 269 33.09 -25.32 -13.18
N ASP A 270 32.09 -26.19 -13.27
CA ASP A 270 32.31 -27.61 -13.54
C ASP A 270 33.01 -27.83 -14.89
N ARG A 271 32.70 -27.01 -15.90
CA ARG A 271 33.35 -27.03 -17.21
C ARG A 271 34.81 -26.57 -17.16
N ILE A 272 35.12 -25.55 -16.36
CA ILE A 272 36.49 -25.07 -16.12
C ILE A 272 37.29 -26.10 -15.28
N LEU A 273 36.65 -26.76 -14.31
CA LEU A 273 37.25 -27.78 -13.47
C LEU A 273 37.48 -29.10 -14.22
N GLU A 274 36.58 -29.50 -15.13
CA GLU A 274 36.81 -30.64 -16.03
C GLU A 274 37.94 -30.37 -17.02
N GLU A 275 38.02 -29.16 -17.60
CA GLU A 275 39.14 -28.77 -18.48
C GLU A 275 40.50 -28.77 -17.75
N GLN A 276 40.55 -28.35 -16.48
CA GLN A 276 41.76 -28.40 -15.65
C GLN A 276 42.09 -29.83 -15.16
N ARG A 277 41.09 -30.66 -14.84
CA ARG A 277 41.25 -32.08 -14.45
C ARG A 277 41.79 -32.94 -15.59
N LEU A 278 41.41 -32.65 -16.83
CA LEU A 278 41.91 -33.34 -18.03
C LEU A 278 43.33 -32.92 -18.40
N GLY A 279 43.79 -31.73 -17.99
CA GLY A 279 45.18 -31.27 -18.18
C GLY A 279 46.20 -31.89 -17.21
N LEU A 280 45.74 -32.44 -16.07
CA LEU A 280 46.59 -33.00 -15.01
C LEU A 280 46.21 -34.47 -14.75
N SER A 281 46.31 -35.31 -15.78
CA SER A 281 46.17 -36.75 -15.61
C SER A 281 47.45 -37.35 -15.01
N GLY A 282 47.45 -37.60 -13.71
CA GLY A 282 48.47 -38.44 -13.10
C GLY A 282 48.51 -38.31 -11.58
N VAL A 283 47.63 -39.04 -10.90
CA VAL A 283 47.54 -39.18 -9.44
C VAL A 283 46.86 -37.99 -8.75
N VAL A 284 45.58 -38.15 -8.40
CA VAL A 284 44.83 -37.16 -7.60
C VAL A 284 44.68 -37.73 -6.19
N ASP A 285 45.40 -37.12 -5.25
CA ASP A 285 45.27 -37.35 -3.81
C ASP A 285 44.03 -36.60 -3.27
N GLU A 286 43.33 -37.17 -2.29
CA GLU A 286 42.05 -36.67 -1.74
C GLU A 286 42.16 -35.24 -1.17
N ALA A 287 43.38 -34.78 -0.87
CA ALA A 287 43.70 -33.41 -0.48
C ALA A 287 43.42 -32.36 -1.58
N THR A 288 43.41 -32.75 -2.86
CA THR A 288 43.23 -31.83 -4.00
C THR A 288 41.77 -31.35 -4.13
N ALA A 289 40.79 -32.14 -3.67
CA ALA A 289 39.38 -31.75 -3.69
C ALA A 289 39.06 -30.64 -2.67
N VAL A 290 39.82 -30.58 -1.57
CA VAL A 290 39.66 -29.59 -0.49
C VAL A 290 40.27 -28.23 -0.89
N GLN A 291 41.28 -28.22 -1.77
CA GLN A 291 41.89 -26.98 -2.30
C GLN A 291 41.02 -26.22 -3.32
N VAL A 292 40.00 -26.86 -3.91
CA VAL A 292 39.05 -26.21 -4.83
C VAL A 292 38.08 -25.28 -4.09
N GLY A 293 37.88 -25.49 -2.79
CA GLY A 293 37.03 -24.64 -1.94
C GLY A 293 37.52 -23.20 -1.78
N ASN A 294 38.82 -22.95 -1.94
CA ASN A 294 39.46 -21.64 -1.69
C ASN A 294 39.40 -20.66 -2.87
N LEU A 295 38.81 -21.02 -4.02
CA LEU A 295 38.87 -20.17 -5.22
C LEU A 295 37.55 -19.49 -5.62
N MET A 296 36.44 -19.64 -4.87
CA MET A 296 35.12 -19.24 -5.40
C MET A 296 34.28 -18.31 -4.53
N GLY A 297 34.90 -17.63 -3.56
CA GLY A 297 34.35 -16.45 -2.87
C GLY A 297 32.99 -16.59 -2.17
N ALA A 298 32.39 -17.78 -2.14
CA ALA A 298 31.12 -18.05 -1.46
C ALA A 298 31.38 -18.67 -0.09
N GLN A 299 30.56 -18.30 0.88
CA GLN A 299 30.57 -18.80 2.25
C GLN A 299 29.55 -19.92 2.47
N ALA A 300 28.50 -19.97 1.65
CA ALA A 300 27.54 -21.07 1.65
C ALA A 300 27.18 -21.53 0.24
N VAL A 301 26.61 -22.74 0.15
CA VAL A 301 26.08 -23.31 -1.08
C VAL A 301 24.61 -23.68 -0.93
N LEU A 302 23.80 -23.22 -1.88
CA LEU A 302 22.41 -23.63 -2.05
C LEU A 302 22.35 -24.83 -2.98
N MET A 303 21.72 -25.91 -2.51
CA MET A 303 21.45 -27.12 -3.27
C MET A 303 19.96 -27.42 -3.23
N GLY A 304 19.40 -27.90 -4.34
CA GLY A 304 18.00 -28.28 -4.47
C GLY A 304 17.82 -29.64 -5.14
N ASN A 305 16.73 -30.32 -4.80
CA ASN A 305 16.31 -31.56 -5.42
C ASN A 305 14.81 -31.53 -5.71
N VAL A 306 14.43 -31.54 -6.99
CA VAL A 306 13.03 -31.64 -7.43
C VAL A 306 12.54 -33.06 -7.17
N ILE A 307 11.57 -33.17 -6.26
CA ILE A 307 10.96 -34.43 -5.82
C ILE A 307 9.87 -34.83 -6.80
N ASP A 308 8.98 -33.90 -7.12
CA ASP A 308 7.87 -34.13 -8.03
C ASP A 308 7.47 -32.84 -8.76
N TYR A 309 6.97 -33.01 -9.98
CA TYR A 309 6.43 -31.94 -10.81
C TYR A 309 5.34 -32.53 -11.69
N ARG A 310 4.13 -31.96 -11.62
CA ARG A 310 2.99 -32.43 -12.40
C ARG A 310 2.29 -31.29 -13.09
N GLU A 311 2.01 -31.53 -14.36
CA GLU A 311 1.11 -30.72 -15.18
C GLU A 311 -0.17 -31.55 -15.39
N GLU A 312 -1.28 -31.07 -14.82
CA GLU A 312 -2.57 -31.73 -14.83
C GLU A 312 -3.56 -30.86 -15.62
N PRO A 313 -3.57 -30.94 -16.97
CA PRO A 313 -4.54 -30.24 -17.78
C PRO A 313 -5.93 -30.82 -17.55
N GLY A 314 -6.91 -29.96 -17.27
CA GLY A 314 -8.29 -30.36 -17.09
C GLY A 314 -8.99 -30.62 -18.42
N GLN A 315 -10.07 -31.38 -18.37
CA GLN A 315 -10.98 -31.54 -19.51
C GLN A 315 -12.08 -30.50 -19.46
N LEU A 316 -12.50 -30.00 -20.62
CA LEU A 316 -13.64 -29.09 -20.72
C LEU A 316 -14.94 -29.86 -20.42
N GLN A 317 -15.51 -29.59 -19.26
CA GLN A 317 -16.78 -30.15 -18.83
C GLN A 317 -17.92 -29.28 -19.34
N ARG A 318 -18.93 -29.89 -19.94
CA ARG A 318 -20.15 -29.22 -20.40
C ARG A 318 -21.34 -29.68 -19.57
N SER A 319 -22.03 -28.73 -18.93
CA SER A 319 -23.30 -28.96 -18.24
C SER A 319 -24.43 -28.28 -18.99
N THR A 320 -25.58 -28.94 -19.12
CA THR A 320 -26.78 -28.31 -19.70
C THR A 320 -27.66 -27.82 -18.57
N LYS A 321 -28.03 -26.54 -18.59
CA LYS A 321 -28.89 -25.90 -17.61
C LYS A 321 -30.21 -25.50 -18.23
N THR A 322 -31.25 -25.52 -17.41
CA THR A 322 -32.56 -24.98 -17.75
C THR A 322 -32.57 -23.49 -17.41
N GLY A 323 -33.12 -22.69 -18.32
CA GLY A 323 -33.38 -21.28 -18.10
C GLY A 323 -34.68 -20.87 -18.77
N PHE A 324 -34.96 -19.58 -18.76
CA PHE A 324 -36.13 -19.01 -19.40
C PHE A 324 -35.73 -17.84 -20.29
N GLU A 325 -36.21 -17.81 -21.53
CA GLU A 325 -36.08 -16.63 -22.37
C GLU A 325 -37.35 -15.79 -22.29
N SER A 326 -37.20 -14.52 -21.90
CA SER A 326 -38.31 -13.58 -21.87
C SER A 326 -38.67 -13.07 -23.28
N TYR A 327 -39.95 -12.93 -23.55
CA TYR A 327 -40.48 -12.35 -24.77
C TYR A 327 -41.73 -11.51 -24.45
N ARG A 328 -42.05 -10.54 -25.30
CA ARG A 328 -43.17 -9.61 -25.07
C ARG A 328 -44.34 -9.96 -25.98
N VAL A 329 -45.53 -10.10 -25.42
CA VAL A 329 -46.77 -10.33 -26.17
C VAL A 329 -47.66 -9.10 -26.03
N ARG A 330 -48.20 -8.61 -27.14
CA ARG A 330 -49.16 -7.51 -27.14
C ARG A 330 -50.54 -8.03 -26.72
N GLN A 331 -51.09 -7.49 -25.64
CA GLN A 331 -52.41 -7.83 -25.14
C GLN A 331 -53.32 -6.60 -25.12
N LEU A 332 -54.63 -6.84 -25.27
CA LEU A 332 -55.67 -5.82 -25.15
C LEU A 332 -56.23 -5.86 -23.73
N ASN A 333 -56.17 -4.74 -23.03
CA ASN A 333 -56.85 -4.62 -21.75
C ASN A 333 -58.35 -4.45 -22.01
N SER A 334 -59.15 -5.45 -21.64
CA SER A 334 -60.60 -5.52 -21.90
C SER A 334 -61.41 -4.42 -21.21
N GLU A 335 -60.87 -3.79 -20.18
CA GLU A 335 -61.54 -2.73 -19.41
C GLU A 335 -61.23 -1.32 -19.96
N THR A 336 -60.03 -1.11 -20.51
CA THR A 336 -59.56 0.20 -20.96
C THR A 336 -59.44 0.35 -22.48
N GLY A 337 -59.57 -0.75 -23.23
CA GLY A 337 -59.42 -0.79 -24.68
C GLY A 337 -58.00 -0.49 -25.19
N LYS A 338 -57.02 -0.34 -24.28
CA LYS A 338 -55.62 -0.03 -24.62
C LYS A 338 -54.78 -1.29 -24.73
N TYR A 339 -53.82 -1.26 -25.66
CA TYR A 339 -52.82 -2.32 -25.78
C TYR A 339 -51.69 -2.12 -24.79
N TYR A 340 -51.25 -3.20 -24.15
CA TYR A 340 -50.02 -3.25 -23.36
C TYR A 340 -49.17 -4.46 -23.78
N TYR A 341 -47.90 -4.44 -23.39
CA TYR A 341 -47.00 -5.58 -23.60
C TYR A 341 -46.84 -6.34 -22.30
N GLU A 342 -47.23 -7.61 -22.29
CA GLU A 342 -46.99 -8.53 -21.20
C GLU A 342 -45.68 -9.29 -21.46
N THR A 343 -44.81 -9.36 -20.45
CA THR A 343 -43.60 -10.20 -20.50
C THR A 343 -43.95 -11.63 -20.14
N LYS A 344 -43.72 -12.56 -21.06
CA LYS A 344 -43.86 -14.00 -20.85
C LYS A 344 -42.49 -14.67 -20.94
N TYR A 345 -42.41 -15.89 -20.42
CA TYR A 345 -41.18 -16.67 -20.34
C TYR A 345 -41.40 -18.02 -21.01
N LYS A 346 -40.48 -18.43 -21.87
CA LYS A 346 -40.45 -19.78 -22.45
C LYS A 346 -39.25 -20.56 -21.90
N PRO A 347 -39.40 -21.83 -21.53
CA PRO A 347 -38.29 -22.64 -21.08
C PRO A 347 -37.29 -22.85 -22.22
N VAL A 348 -36.02 -22.65 -21.93
CA VAL A 348 -34.89 -22.82 -22.86
C VAL A 348 -33.76 -23.57 -22.16
N LYS A 349 -32.80 -24.06 -22.94
CA LYS A 349 -31.57 -24.67 -22.42
C LYS A 349 -30.38 -23.81 -22.82
N TYR A 350 -29.45 -23.67 -21.89
CA TYR A 350 -28.13 -23.09 -22.16
C TYR A 350 -27.05 -24.03 -21.64
N ALA A 351 -25.84 -23.90 -22.15
CA ALA A 351 -24.72 -24.73 -21.74
C ALA A 351 -23.78 -23.92 -20.85
N GLU A 352 -23.31 -24.53 -19.77
CA GLU A 352 -22.21 -24.02 -18.96
C GLU A 352 -20.98 -24.89 -19.21
N TYR A 353 -19.83 -24.25 -19.25
CA TYR A 353 -18.55 -24.87 -19.54
C TYR A 353 -17.57 -24.58 -18.41
N TYR A 354 -16.93 -25.63 -17.89
CA TYR A 354 -15.92 -25.53 -16.85
C TYR A 354 -14.66 -26.29 -17.24
N ARG A 355 -13.50 -25.70 -17.03
CA ARG A 355 -12.20 -26.38 -17.11
C ARG A 355 -11.27 -25.76 -16.09
N GLN A 356 -10.44 -26.58 -15.47
CA GLN A 356 -9.38 -26.14 -14.57
C GLN A 356 -8.10 -26.90 -14.89
N ASP A 357 -7.02 -26.16 -15.13
CA ASP A 357 -5.68 -26.71 -15.29
C ASP A 357 -4.92 -26.49 -13.98
N ARG A 358 -4.12 -27.49 -13.57
CA ARG A 358 -3.31 -27.42 -12.35
C ARG A 358 -1.86 -27.75 -12.66
N VAL A 359 -0.94 -27.01 -12.07
CA VAL A 359 0.49 -27.36 -12.02
C VAL A 359 0.90 -27.47 -10.56
N SER A 360 1.66 -28.49 -10.20
CA SER A 360 2.20 -28.69 -8.86
C SER A 360 3.69 -28.99 -8.91
N VAL A 361 4.40 -28.53 -7.87
CA VAL A 361 5.82 -28.78 -7.67
C VAL A 361 6.08 -29.13 -6.21
N SER A 362 6.90 -30.16 -6.00
CA SER A 362 7.48 -30.52 -4.71
C SER A 362 9.00 -30.60 -4.86
N PHE A 363 9.75 -29.88 -4.05
CA PHE A 363 11.20 -29.96 -4.05
C PHE A 363 11.77 -29.66 -2.66
N SER A 364 12.90 -30.28 -2.36
CA SER A 364 13.69 -29.99 -1.17
C SER A 364 14.85 -29.07 -1.52
N TYR A 365 15.21 -28.15 -0.63
CA TYR A 365 16.43 -27.38 -0.76
C TYR A 365 17.16 -27.28 0.57
N LYS A 366 18.48 -27.11 0.50
CA LYS A 366 19.34 -26.91 1.66
C LYS A 366 20.42 -25.86 1.38
N LEU A 367 20.71 -25.06 2.39
CA LEU A 367 21.83 -24.13 2.42
C LEU A 367 22.88 -24.69 3.38
N VAL A 368 24.11 -24.85 2.91
CA VAL A 368 25.21 -25.46 3.68
C VAL A 368 26.38 -24.50 3.77
N SER A 369 26.88 -24.27 4.99
CA SER A 369 28.11 -23.50 5.23
C SER A 369 29.31 -24.24 4.65
N LEU A 370 30.12 -23.56 3.84
CA LEU A 370 31.35 -24.13 3.29
C LEU A 370 32.49 -24.17 4.32
N GLU A 371 32.44 -23.30 5.33
CA GLU A 371 33.45 -23.25 6.39
C GLU A 371 33.27 -24.39 7.40
N THR A 372 32.02 -24.62 7.84
CA THR A 372 31.73 -25.57 8.92
C THR A 372 31.13 -26.89 8.43
N GLY A 373 30.63 -26.95 7.20
CA GLY A 373 29.84 -28.07 6.69
C GLY A 373 28.42 -28.16 7.29
N GLU A 374 28.03 -27.21 8.14
CA GLU A 374 26.73 -27.20 8.81
C GLU A 374 25.59 -26.88 7.83
N VAL A 375 24.45 -27.58 8.00
CA VAL A 375 23.22 -27.25 7.29
C VAL A 375 22.56 -26.05 7.96
N LEU A 376 22.73 -24.87 7.36
CA LEU A 376 22.15 -23.62 7.83
C LEU A 376 20.63 -23.66 7.71
N LEU A 377 20.11 -24.12 6.57
CA LEU A 377 18.68 -24.18 6.27
C LEU A 377 18.37 -25.46 5.49
N SER A 378 17.26 -26.11 5.80
CA SER A 378 16.74 -27.25 5.02
C SER A 378 15.22 -27.26 5.08
N ARG A 379 14.55 -27.24 3.91
CA ARG A 379 13.09 -27.26 3.82
C ARG A 379 12.62 -28.03 2.60
N ILE A 380 11.39 -28.50 2.67
CA ILE A 380 10.63 -29.03 1.54
C ILE A 380 9.53 -28.01 1.22
N VAL A 381 9.39 -27.66 -0.06
CA VAL A 381 8.36 -26.75 -0.54
C VAL A 381 7.43 -27.53 -1.45
N GLU A 382 6.15 -27.45 -1.14
CA GLU A 382 5.07 -28.02 -1.95
C GLU A 382 4.11 -26.90 -2.31
N ASP A 383 4.05 -26.59 -3.60
CA ASP A 383 3.22 -25.52 -4.12
C ASP A 383 2.40 -26.00 -5.31
N SER A 384 1.27 -25.34 -5.55
CA SER A 384 0.51 -25.53 -6.78
C SER A 384 -0.12 -24.23 -7.26
N SER A 385 -0.34 -24.14 -8.56
CA SER A 385 -1.03 -23.05 -9.22
C SER A 385 -2.11 -23.61 -10.13
N THR A 386 -3.20 -22.87 -10.28
CA THR A 386 -4.34 -23.27 -11.09
C THR A 386 -4.86 -22.10 -11.90
N ASP A 387 -5.31 -22.38 -13.11
CA ASP A 387 -6.15 -21.48 -13.88
C ASP A 387 -7.47 -22.18 -14.22
N HIS A 388 -8.56 -21.42 -14.29
CA HIS A 388 -9.86 -21.99 -14.62
C HIS A 388 -10.68 -21.05 -15.50
N ILE A 389 -11.55 -21.66 -16.30
CA ILE A 389 -12.58 -20.96 -17.06
C ILE A 389 -13.94 -21.49 -16.63
N TYR A 390 -14.89 -20.57 -16.44
CA TYR A 390 -16.29 -20.90 -16.19
C TYR A 390 -17.19 -19.91 -16.93
N TYR A 391 -17.87 -20.39 -17.96
CA TYR A 391 -18.70 -19.53 -18.82
C TYR A 391 -19.98 -20.22 -19.28
N ALA A 392 -20.96 -19.41 -19.67
CA ALA A 392 -22.22 -19.85 -20.25
C ALA A 392 -22.30 -19.51 -21.74
N ASP A 393 -22.83 -20.44 -22.52
CA ASP A 393 -23.19 -20.25 -23.92
C ASP A 393 -24.69 -20.44 -24.12
N TYR A 394 -25.31 -19.46 -24.78
CA TYR A 394 -26.72 -19.48 -25.11
C TYR A 394 -26.91 -18.89 -26.51
N GLN A 395 -27.54 -19.67 -27.38
CA GLN A 395 -27.73 -19.35 -28.79
C GLN A 395 -28.90 -18.38 -29.04
N GLY A 396 -29.78 -18.19 -28.05
CA GLY A 396 -30.89 -17.25 -28.13
C GLY A 396 -30.49 -15.84 -27.68
N ASN A 397 -31.48 -15.05 -27.25
CA ASN A 397 -31.22 -13.70 -26.77
C ASN A 397 -30.68 -13.71 -25.34
N ARG A 398 -29.38 -13.43 -25.20
CA ARG A 398 -28.62 -13.44 -23.93
C ARG A 398 -29.16 -12.45 -22.90
N GLU A 399 -29.62 -11.26 -23.32
CA GLU A 399 -30.17 -10.23 -22.42
C GLU A 399 -31.53 -10.66 -21.83
N ASN A 400 -32.24 -11.49 -22.59
CA ASN A 400 -33.53 -12.03 -22.23
C ASN A 400 -33.45 -13.39 -21.54
N LEU A 401 -32.25 -13.93 -21.30
CA LEU A 401 -32.07 -15.20 -20.59
C LEU A 401 -32.16 -14.98 -19.07
N PHE A 402 -32.92 -15.85 -18.41
CA PHE A 402 -33.10 -15.89 -16.97
C PHE A 402 -32.75 -17.29 -16.45
N PRO A 403 -32.10 -17.37 -15.27
CA PRO A 403 -31.87 -18.66 -14.63
C PRO A 403 -33.18 -19.26 -14.12
N GLU A 404 -33.17 -20.57 -13.91
CA GLU A 404 -34.27 -21.30 -13.29
C GLU A 404 -34.04 -21.48 -11.79
N ARG A 405 -35.12 -21.49 -11.01
CA ARG A 405 -35.11 -21.89 -9.60
C ARG A 405 -36.42 -22.61 -9.26
N ASN A 406 -36.32 -23.87 -8.82
CA ASN A 406 -37.46 -24.73 -8.45
C ASN A 406 -38.51 -24.90 -9.56
N GLY A 407 -38.06 -25.04 -10.81
CA GLY A 407 -38.89 -25.18 -12.01
C GLY A 407 -39.49 -23.87 -12.54
N LEU A 408 -39.21 -22.73 -11.89
CA LEU A 408 -39.76 -21.42 -12.24
C LEU A 408 -38.67 -20.44 -12.66
N VAL A 409 -39.07 -19.37 -13.36
CA VAL A 409 -38.16 -18.28 -13.72
C VAL A 409 -37.65 -17.58 -12.47
N ASN A 410 -36.33 -17.44 -12.35
CA ASN A 410 -35.70 -16.70 -11.28
C ASN A 410 -35.40 -15.27 -11.74
N THR A 411 -36.20 -14.31 -11.30
CA THR A 411 -36.08 -12.88 -11.64
C THR A 411 -35.21 -12.10 -10.64
N ALA A 412 -34.61 -12.77 -9.65
CA ALA A 412 -33.78 -12.12 -8.65
C ALA A 412 -32.56 -11.44 -9.29
N ARG A 413 -32.28 -10.19 -8.88
CA ARG A 413 -31.23 -9.35 -9.49
C ARG A 413 -29.85 -9.99 -9.41
N ASN A 414 -29.50 -10.61 -8.28
CA ASN A 414 -28.23 -11.30 -8.08
C ASN A 414 -28.09 -12.50 -9.03
N ALA A 415 -29.10 -13.37 -9.11
CA ALA A 415 -29.08 -14.53 -10.01
C ALA A 415 -28.95 -14.12 -11.47
N ARG A 416 -29.63 -13.02 -11.86
CA ARG A 416 -29.51 -12.46 -13.21
C ARG A 416 -28.11 -11.90 -13.47
N SER A 417 -27.51 -11.25 -12.47
CA SER A 417 -26.15 -10.72 -12.55
C SER A 417 -25.11 -11.83 -12.64
N GLU A 418 -25.27 -12.92 -11.89
CA GLU A 418 -24.39 -14.10 -11.94
C GLU A 418 -24.42 -14.74 -13.35
N LEU A 419 -25.62 -14.98 -13.89
CA LEU A 419 -25.77 -15.54 -15.24
C LEU A 419 -25.21 -14.60 -16.31
N ALA A 420 -25.47 -13.30 -16.21
CA ALA A 420 -24.88 -12.31 -17.11
C ALA A 420 -23.35 -12.35 -17.04
N GLY A 421 -22.80 -12.47 -15.83
CA GLY A 421 -21.37 -12.68 -15.58
C GLY A 421 -20.83 -13.87 -16.35
N LEU A 422 -21.47 -15.05 -16.22
CA LEU A 422 -21.08 -16.26 -16.96
C LEU A 422 -21.17 -16.11 -18.48
N LEU A 423 -22.19 -15.41 -18.98
CA LEU A 423 -22.32 -15.14 -20.42
C LEU A 423 -21.21 -14.21 -20.92
N SER A 424 -20.76 -13.25 -20.10
CA SER A 424 -19.66 -12.35 -20.45
C SER A 424 -18.26 -12.89 -20.11
N ALA A 425 -18.16 -14.01 -19.40
CA ALA A 425 -16.89 -14.54 -18.93
C ALA A 425 -15.95 -14.94 -20.08
N SER A 426 -14.65 -14.73 -19.87
CA SER A 426 -13.62 -15.12 -20.83
C SER A 426 -13.64 -16.63 -21.08
N ARG A 427 -13.37 -17.00 -22.34
CA ARG A 427 -13.20 -18.40 -22.77
C ARG A 427 -11.72 -18.77 -22.91
N GLU A 428 -10.84 -17.79 -22.75
CA GLU A 428 -9.40 -17.97 -22.85
C GLU A 428 -8.84 -18.46 -21.51
N MET A 429 -7.94 -19.43 -21.60
CA MET A 429 -7.24 -20.02 -20.48
C MET A 429 -5.74 -19.77 -20.67
N LYS A 430 -5.02 -19.50 -19.58
CA LYS A 430 -3.56 -19.39 -19.64
C LYS A 430 -2.98 -20.70 -20.17
N PRO A 431 -1.99 -20.65 -21.08
CA PRO A 431 -1.22 -21.84 -21.43
C PRO A 431 -0.60 -22.47 -20.18
N ILE A 432 -0.54 -23.80 -20.11
CA ILE A 432 -0.01 -24.51 -18.93
C ILE A 432 1.45 -24.13 -18.61
N SER A 433 2.23 -23.75 -19.64
CA SER A 433 3.57 -23.20 -19.50
C SER A 433 3.62 -21.86 -18.75
N VAL A 434 2.61 -21.01 -18.91
CA VAL A 434 2.48 -19.75 -18.17
C VAL A 434 2.14 -20.05 -16.70
N ILE A 435 1.22 -20.98 -16.44
CA ILE A 435 0.88 -21.42 -15.07
C ILE A 435 2.12 -22.01 -14.37
N SER A 436 2.89 -22.82 -15.10
CA SER A 436 4.16 -23.39 -14.66
C SER A 436 5.18 -22.31 -14.31
N ASN A 437 5.39 -21.32 -15.18
CA ASN A 437 6.32 -20.21 -14.92
C ASN A 437 5.89 -19.35 -13.72
N ASP A 438 4.59 -19.05 -13.60
CA ASP A 438 4.02 -18.32 -12.47
C ASP A 438 4.26 -19.08 -11.16
N LEU A 439 4.04 -20.40 -11.16
CA LEU A 439 4.31 -21.29 -10.03
C LEU A 439 5.79 -21.28 -9.64
N LEU A 440 6.70 -21.52 -10.59
CA LEU A 440 8.14 -21.58 -10.32
C LEU A 440 8.68 -20.26 -9.78
N ARG A 441 8.21 -19.12 -10.31
CA ARG A 441 8.56 -17.78 -9.81
C ARG A 441 8.09 -17.60 -8.37
N LYS A 442 6.81 -17.86 -8.08
CA LYS A 442 6.23 -17.76 -6.73
C LYS A 442 7.04 -18.62 -5.75
N THR A 443 7.23 -19.88 -6.09
CA THR A 443 7.91 -20.86 -5.26
C THR A 443 9.38 -20.50 -5.00
N SER A 444 10.09 -20.02 -6.03
CA SER A 444 11.49 -19.59 -5.90
C SER A 444 11.63 -18.32 -5.06
N ASN A 445 10.68 -17.39 -5.14
CA ASN A 445 10.63 -16.21 -4.26
C ASN A 445 10.45 -16.63 -2.80
N THR A 446 9.62 -17.63 -2.51
CA THR A 446 9.49 -18.19 -1.15
C THR A 446 10.83 -18.75 -0.64
N VAL A 447 11.60 -19.43 -1.50
CA VAL A 447 12.92 -19.94 -1.14
C VAL A 447 13.91 -18.81 -0.88
N ALA A 448 13.98 -17.83 -1.78
CA ALA A 448 14.87 -16.68 -1.64
C ALA A 448 14.59 -15.92 -0.33
N GLU A 449 13.31 -15.67 -0.04
CA GLU A 449 12.90 -15.00 1.20
C GLU A 449 13.22 -15.83 2.44
N ALA A 450 13.03 -17.15 2.40
CA ALA A 450 13.42 -18.03 3.50
C ALA A 450 14.94 -18.02 3.73
N VAL A 451 15.75 -18.02 2.67
CA VAL A 451 17.22 -17.89 2.75
C VAL A 451 17.59 -16.54 3.37
N ARG A 452 16.98 -15.44 2.91
CA ARG A 452 17.21 -14.09 3.44
C ARG A 452 16.92 -14.00 4.93
N GLN A 453 15.75 -14.48 5.36
CA GLN A 453 15.33 -14.46 6.77
C GLN A 453 16.25 -15.29 7.65
N ASP A 454 16.60 -16.51 7.20
CA ASP A 454 17.45 -17.40 7.98
C ASP A 454 18.86 -16.82 8.15
N LEU A 455 19.44 -16.30 7.08
CA LEU A 455 20.75 -15.63 7.12
C LEU A 455 20.72 -14.36 7.98
N ALA A 456 19.68 -13.52 7.86
CA ALA A 456 19.54 -12.32 8.68
C ALA A 456 19.38 -12.62 10.19
N SER A 457 18.89 -13.82 10.54
CA SER A 457 18.72 -14.23 11.95
C SER A 457 19.96 -14.86 12.58
N LYS A 458 20.87 -15.41 11.76
CA LYS A 458 22.02 -16.20 12.22
C LYS A 458 23.35 -15.51 12.03
N LEU A 459 23.41 -14.53 11.12
CA LEU A 459 24.62 -13.76 10.86
C LEU A 459 24.53 -12.42 11.59
N PRO A 460 25.66 -11.97 12.18
CA PRO A 460 25.70 -10.76 13.00
C PRO A 460 25.37 -9.47 12.24
#